data_AF-A0A0G4JWA3-F1
#
_entry.id   AF-A0A0G4JWA3-F1
#
_cell.length_a   1.000
_cell.length_b   1.000
_cell.length_c   1.000
_cell.angle_alpha   90.00
_cell.angle_beta   90.00
_cell.angle_gamma   90.00
#
_symmetry.space_group_name_H-M   'P 1'
#
loop_
_entity.id
_entity.type
_entity.pdbx_description
1 polymer ?
#
loop_
_entity_poly.entity_id
_entity_poly.type
_entity_poly.pdbx_seq_one_letter_code
_entity_poly.pdbx_strand_id
1 'polypeptide(L)'
;MFDTEPLKPSNTGRLIADILPETQAFLWSRTSPDPQLLAALGDADYQPYLVFLADDTEEERQIFQQLPSQGKPPLFVLLDGTWPEARKMFRKSPYLDKLPMLSLHVDALSRYQLREASNAGQHCTAEIAIALLGQAGDSIAAQALANHFDRFRKHYLAGKSHHTLRELSPSITA
;
A
#
# COMPACT_ATOMS: atom_id res chain seq x y z
N MET A 1 -0.99 -18.75 17.20
CA MET A 1 -1.84 -19.41 16.20
C MET A 1 -3.08 -18.56 15.97
N PHE A 2 -2.92 -17.49 15.20
CA PHE A 2 -3.97 -16.72 14.51
C PHE A 2 -3.26 -16.05 13.33
N ASP A 3 -2.84 -16.90 12.39
CA ASP A 3 -1.95 -16.58 11.26
C ASP A 3 -2.75 -16.32 9.97
N THR A 4 -3.82 -15.52 10.05
CA THR A 4 -4.63 -15.17 8.87
C THR A 4 -4.85 -13.66 8.71
N GLU A 5 -4.22 -12.84 9.55
CA GLU A 5 -4.42 -11.39 9.54
C GLU A 5 -3.85 -10.64 8.32
N PRO A 6 -2.69 -11.01 7.72
CA PRO A 6 -2.13 -10.26 6.58
C PRO A 6 -2.99 -10.32 5.31
N LEU A 7 -3.88 -11.32 5.19
CA LEU A 7 -4.62 -11.66 3.98
C LEU A 7 -6.13 -11.41 4.09
N LYS A 8 -6.54 -10.40 4.87
CA LYS A 8 -7.96 -10.02 4.93
C LYS A 8 -8.46 -9.58 3.54
N PRO A 9 -9.68 -9.98 3.11
CA PRO A 9 -10.21 -9.63 1.79
C PRO A 9 -10.32 -8.13 1.50
N SER A 10 -10.34 -7.29 2.53
CA SER A 10 -10.39 -5.82 2.42
C SER A 10 -9.02 -5.17 2.20
N ASN A 11 -7.94 -5.95 2.27
CA ASN A 11 -6.58 -5.46 2.13
C ASN A 11 -6.19 -5.36 0.64
N THR A 12 -6.05 -4.14 0.13
CA THR A 12 -5.65 -3.91 -1.26
C THR A 12 -4.18 -4.26 -1.52
N GLY A 13 -3.36 -4.42 -0.47
CA GLY A 13 -2.01 -4.97 -0.56
C GLY A 13 -1.98 -6.41 -1.10
N ARG A 14 -3.05 -7.20 -0.91
CA ARG A 14 -3.15 -8.54 -1.51
C ARG A 14 -3.16 -8.49 -3.03
N LEU A 15 -3.78 -7.47 -3.62
CA LEU A 15 -3.87 -7.32 -5.07
C LEU A 15 -2.48 -7.18 -5.71
N ILE A 16 -1.51 -6.64 -4.96
CA ILE A 16 -0.12 -6.52 -5.41
C ILE A 16 0.50 -7.92 -5.53
N ALA A 17 0.32 -8.77 -4.51
CA ALA A 17 0.86 -10.13 -4.51
C ALA A 17 0.25 -11.02 -5.62
N ASP A 18 -0.97 -10.73 -6.05
CA ASP A 18 -1.60 -11.45 -7.16
C ASP A 18 -0.97 -11.08 -8.53
N ILE A 19 -0.27 -9.94 -8.63
CA ILE A 19 0.40 -9.46 -9.85
C ILE A 19 1.92 -9.67 -9.78
N LEU A 20 2.51 -9.52 -8.61
CA LEU A 20 3.93 -9.65 -8.33
C LEU A 20 4.15 -10.85 -7.41
N PRO A 21 4.42 -12.06 -7.94
CA PRO A 21 4.49 -13.29 -7.16
C PRO A 21 5.57 -13.27 -6.07
N GLU A 22 6.63 -12.49 -6.26
CA GLU A 22 7.73 -12.31 -5.31
C GLU A 22 7.39 -11.32 -4.17
N THR A 23 6.15 -10.86 -4.09
CA THR A 23 5.70 -9.97 -3.00
C THR A 23 5.69 -10.72 -1.67
N GLN A 24 6.44 -10.20 -0.71
CA GLN A 24 6.45 -10.70 0.66
C GLN A 24 5.54 -9.83 1.55
N ALA A 25 4.83 -10.46 2.47
CA ALA A 25 3.96 -9.77 3.42
C ALA A 25 4.27 -10.24 4.85
N PHE A 26 4.49 -9.29 5.74
CA PHE A 26 4.85 -9.54 7.13
C PHE A 26 3.87 -8.87 8.07
N LEU A 27 3.53 -9.53 9.18
CA LEU A 27 2.76 -8.89 10.24
C LEU A 27 3.63 -7.86 10.95
N TRP A 28 3.15 -6.62 11.04
CA TRP A 28 3.89 -5.57 11.73
C TRP A 28 3.96 -5.83 13.24
N SER A 29 5.17 -5.75 13.79
CA SER A 29 5.44 -5.81 15.22
C SER A 29 6.38 -4.69 15.63
N ARG A 30 5.98 -3.93 16.65
CA ARG A 30 6.78 -2.82 17.20
C ARG A 30 8.05 -3.29 17.90
N THR A 31 8.02 -4.45 18.54
CA THR A 31 9.08 -4.90 19.45
C THR A 31 9.79 -6.16 18.97
N SER A 32 9.17 -6.94 18.10
CA SER A 32 9.71 -8.21 17.60
C SER A 32 9.43 -8.31 16.11
N PRO A 33 10.15 -7.54 15.25
CA PRO A 33 9.99 -7.62 13.80
C PRO A 33 10.29 -9.04 13.31
N ASP A 34 9.66 -9.42 12.21
CA ASP A 34 9.91 -10.72 11.59
C ASP A 34 11.38 -10.82 11.12
N PRO A 35 12.12 -11.89 11.48
CA PRO A 35 13.50 -12.06 11.02
C PRO A 35 13.65 -12.08 9.49
N GLN A 36 12.64 -12.59 8.76
CA GLN A 36 12.66 -12.62 7.29
C GLN A 36 12.50 -11.22 6.69
N LEU A 37 11.70 -10.34 7.31
CA LEU A 37 11.63 -8.93 6.94
C LEU A 37 13.01 -8.27 7.08
N LEU A 38 13.68 -8.47 8.22
CA LEU A 38 15.01 -7.90 8.43
C LEU A 38 16.04 -8.44 7.45
N ALA A 39 15.97 -9.73 7.11
CA ALA A 39 16.83 -10.35 6.10
C ALA A 39 16.60 -9.74 4.71
N ALA A 40 15.34 -9.58 4.29
CA ALA A 40 15.00 -8.96 3.00
C ALA A 40 15.46 -7.49 2.92
N LEU A 41 15.32 -6.73 4.00
CA LEU A 41 15.82 -5.35 4.07
C LEU A 41 17.36 -5.25 4.03
N GLY A 42 18.05 -6.29 4.48
CA GLY A 42 19.51 -6.37 4.50
C GLY A 42 20.12 -7.05 3.28
N ASP A 43 19.30 -7.49 2.31
CA ASP A 43 19.78 -8.20 1.13
C ASP A 43 20.67 -7.30 0.29
N ALA A 44 21.88 -7.80 -0.01
CA ALA A 44 22.86 -7.06 -0.78
C ALA A 44 22.52 -6.99 -2.28
N ASP A 45 21.58 -7.80 -2.79
CA ASP A 45 21.21 -7.79 -4.20
C ASP A 45 20.15 -6.73 -4.53
N TYR A 46 19.49 -6.16 -3.51
CA TYR A 46 18.42 -5.18 -3.68
C TYR A 46 18.73 -3.85 -2.99
N GLN A 47 18.05 -2.79 -3.42
CA GLN A 47 18.05 -1.49 -2.73
C GLN A 47 16.67 -1.24 -2.13
N PRO A 48 16.51 -1.31 -0.80
CA PRO A 48 15.23 -1.01 -0.16
C PRO A 48 14.89 0.48 -0.23
N TYR A 49 13.63 0.77 -0.55
CA TYR A 49 13.01 2.10 -0.50
C TYR A 49 11.73 2.04 0.32
N LEU A 50 11.64 2.87 1.35
CA LEU A 50 10.39 3.06 2.07
C LEU A 50 9.47 3.95 1.23
N VAL A 51 8.31 3.42 0.85
CA VAL A 51 7.33 4.17 0.09
C VAL A 51 6.38 4.84 1.07
N PHE A 52 6.47 6.17 1.13
CA PHE A 52 5.67 6.98 2.02
C PHE A 52 5.51 8.37 1.42
N LEU A 53 4.37 9.03 1.63
CA LEU A 53 4.27 10.44 1.27
C LEU A 53 5.12 11.21 2.28
N ALA A 54 6.16 11.88 1.79
CA ALA A 54 6.97 12.73 2.64
C ALA A 54 6.09 13.84 3.22
N ASP A 55 6.12 13.99 4.54
CA ASP A 55 5.63 15.16 5.25
C ASP A 55 6.83 16.06 5.55
N ASP A 56 6.62 17.38 5.72
CA ASP A 56 7.68 18.38 5.94
C ASP A 56 8.53 18.18 7.23
N THR A 57 8.41 17.04 7.92
CA THR A 57 9.07 16.73 9.19
C THR A 57 10.27 15.80 9.07
N GLU A 58 10.60 15.31 7.87
CA GLU A 58 11.62 14.26 7.63
C GLU A 58 12.94 14.82 7.06
N GLU A 59 13.45 15.91 7.64
CA GLU A 59 14.59 16.69 7.09
C GLU A 59 15.93 15.93 7.01
N GLU A 60 16.14 14.90 7.84
CA GLU A 60 17.42 14.16 7.90
C GLU A 60 17.47 12.94 6.96
N ARG A 61 16.36 12.56 6.34
CA ARG A 61 16.31 11.37 5.48
C ARG A 61 16.48 11.73 4.01
N GLN A 62 17.17 10.86 3.27
CA GLN A 62 17.22 10.99 1.81
C GLN A 62 15.84 10.69 1.21
N ILE A 63 15.24 11.70 0.57
CA ILE A 63 13.95 11.60 -0.11
C ILE A 63 14.18 11.62 -1.62
N PHE A 64 13.68 10.58 -2.30
CA PHE A 64 13.65 10.47 -3.75
C PHE A 64 12.24 10.76 -4.26
N GLN A 65 12.14 11.55 -5.32
CA GLN A 65 10.90 11.71 -6.11
C GLN A 65 10.90 10.76 -7.32
N GLN A 66 12.08 10.27 -7.70
CA GLN A 66 12.27 9.34 -8.79
C GLN A 66 13.32 8.29 -8.45
N LEU A 67 13.10 7.08 -8.98
CA LEU A 67 14.07 6.01 -8.86
C LEU A 67 15.38 6.43 -9.55
N PRO A 68 16.53 6.23 -8.89
CA PRO A 68 17.81 6.38 -9.55
C PRO A 68 17.89 5.49 -10.79
N SER A 69 18.44 6.03 -11.88
CA SER A 69 18.58 5.31 -13.16
C SER A 69 19.68 4.24 -13.17
N GLN A 70 20.48 4.16 -12.11
CA GLN A 70 21.60 3.26 -11.95
C GLN A 70 21.61 2.72 -10.51
N GLY A 71 21.92 1.44 -10.34
CA GLY A 71 22.02 0.81 -9.03
C GLY A 71 21.46 -0.60 -9.02
N LYS A 72 21.24 -1.10 -7.80
CA LYS A 72 20.59 -2.39 -7.57
C LYS A 72 19.09 -2.30 -7.88
N PRO A 73 18.44 -3.42 -8.24
CA PRO A 73 16.99 -3.48 -8.34
C PRO A 73 16.30 -2.94 -7.07
N PRO A 74 15.24 -2.11 -7.22
CA PRO A 74 14.54 -1.55 -6.08
C PRO A 74 13.70 -2.61 -5.36
N LEU A 75 13.74 -2.58 -4.02
CA LEU A 75 12.82 -3.30 -3.14
C LEU A 75 11.87 -2.27 -2.50
N PHE A 76 10.60 -2.28 -2.88
CA PHE A 76 9.62 -1.35 -2.34
C PHE A 76 9.03 -1.87 -1.02
N VAL A 77 9.15 -1.06 0.03
CA VAL A 77 8.57 -1.34 1.34
C VAL A 77 7.33 -0.48 1.50
N LEU A 78 6.16 -1.13 1.52
CA LEU A 78 4.87 -0.46 1.73
C LEU A 78 4.35 -0.74 3.15
N LEU A 79 3.91 0.31 3.85
CA LEU A 79 3.24 0.18 5.14
C LEU A 79 1.74 0.07 4.90
N ASP A 80 1.22 -1.14 5.05
CA ASP A 80 -0.17 -1.43 4.74
C ASP A 80 -1.09 -1.16 5.94
N GLY A 81 -1.87 -0.10 5.82
CA GLY A 81 -2.80 0.37 6.84
C GLY A 81 -3.41 1.71 6.44
N THR A 82 -4.32 2.21 7.25
CA THR A 82 -4.81 3.58 7.10
C THR A 82 -3.66 4.59 7.32
N TRP A 83 -3.81 5.81 6.83
CA TRP A 83 -2.74 6.81 6.93
C TRP A 83 -2.23 7.07 8.37
N PRO A 84 -3.10 7.15 9.39
CA PRO A 84 -2.66 7.22 10.78
C PRO A 84 -1.93 5.96 11.27
N GLU A 85 -2.35 4.77 10.81
CA GLU A 85 -1.70 3.51 11.14
C GLU A 85 -0.33 3.40 10.50
N ALA A 86 -0.20 3.72 9.21
CA ALA A 86 1.06 3.70 8.49
C ALA A 86 2.06 4.70 9.11
N ARG A 87 1.63 5.92 9.46
CA ARG A 87 2.45 6.88 10.24
C ARG A 87 2.87 6.34 11.61
N LYS A 88 1.98 5.61 12.29
CA LYS A 88 2.31 4.97 13.58
C LYS A 88 3.33 3.83 13.38
N MET A 89 3.15 2.99 12.37
CA MET A 89 4.07 1.90 12.04
C MET A 89 5.45 2.47 11.75
N PHE A 90 5.54 3.48 10.88
CA PHE A 90 6.77 4.20 10.55
C PHE A 90 7.49 4.69 11.81
N ARG A 91 6.84 5.56 12.61
CA ARG A 91 7.41 6.12 13.85
C ARG A 91 7.84 5.07 14.88
N LYS A 92 7.26 3.87 14.82
CA LYS A 92 7.50 2.79 15.79
C LYS A 92 8.33 1.65 15.20
N SER A 93 8.99 1.87 14.07
CA SER A 93 9.84 0.87 13.39
C SER A 93 11.25 1.41 13.15
N PRO A 94 12.11 1.45 14.19
CA PRO A 94 13.47 1.99 14.06
C PRO A 94 14.33 1.28 13.00
N TYR A 95 13.99 0.03 12.67
CA TYR A 95 14.64 -0.73 11.61
C TYR A 95 14.39 -0.16 10.19
N LEU A 96 13.42 0.75 10.03
CA LEU A 96 13.17 1.47 8.79
C LEU A 96 13.88 2.82 8.74
N ASP A 97 14.51 3.28 9.83
CA ASP A 97 15.03 4.66 9.95
C ASP A 97 16.11 5.00 8.92
N LYS A 98 16.91 4.01 8.54
CA LYS A 98 18.04 4.17 7.61
C LYS A 98 17.65 4.06 6.14
N LEU A 99 16.42 3.63 5.84
CA LEU A 99 16.00 3.39 4.46
C LEU A 99 15.79 4.74 3.76
N PRO A 100 16.24 4.91 2.51
CA PRO A 100 15.80 6.07 1.73
C PRO A 100 14.29 6.04 1.53
N MET A 101 13.66 7.21 1.50
CA MET A 101 12.23 7.35 1.24
C MET A 101 12.00 7.61 -0.24
N LEU A 102 11.02 6.93 -0.84
CA LEU A 102 10.50 7.24 -2.16
C LEU A 102 9.13 7.88 -1.99
N SER A 103 9.06 9.19 -2.21
CA SER A 103 7.83 9.97 -2.14
C SER A 103 7.26 10.13 -3.54
N LEU A 104 5.99 9.78 -3.70
CA LEU A 104 5.28 9.95 -4.97
C LEU A 104 4.47 11.23 -4.95
N HIS A 105 4.58 12.05 -5.99
CA HIS A 105 3.70 13.20 -6.16
C HIS A 105 2.27 12.74 -6.49
N VAL A 106 1.33 13.16 -5.63
CA VAL A 106 -0.12 12.90 -5.69
C VAL A 106 -0.74 13.25 -7.06
N ASP A 107 -0.19 14.23 -7.79
CA ASP A 107 -0.70 14.63 -9.11
C ASP A 107 -0.45 13.59 -10.23
N ALA A 108 0.53 12.70 -10.05
CA ALA A 108 0.72 11.56 -10.96
C ALA A 108 -0.29 10.44 -10.66
N LEU A 109 -0.63 10.24 -9.38
CA LEU A 109 -1.61 9.27 -8.91
C LEU A 109 -3.05 9.69 -9.29
N SER A 110 -3.37 10.98 -9.21
CA SER A 110 -4.66 11.54 -9.64
C SER A 110 -4.95 11.35 -11.14
N ARG A 111 -3.92 11.30 -12.00
CA ARG A 111 -4.10 11.04 -13.45
C ARG A 111 -4.52 9.61 -13.77
N TYR A 112 -4.35 8.68 -12.83
CA TYR A 112 -4.88 7.32 -12.94
C TYR A 112 -6.37 7.24 -12.55
N GLN A 113 -6.94 8.29 -11.95
CA GLN A 113 -8.37 8.34 -11.63
C GLN A 113 -9.19 8.69 -12.88
N LEU A 114 -9.65 7.66 -13.58
CA LEU A 114 -10.93 7.74 -14.26
C LEU A 114 -12.05 7.76 -13.20
N ARG A 115 -12.50 8.97 -12.87
CA ARG A 115 -13.78 9.39 -12.26
C ARG A 115 -14.04 9.09 -10.78
N GLU A 116 -14.34 10.21 -10.10
CA GLU A 116 -15.23 10.47 -8.98
C GLU A 116 -15.21 9.54 -7.75
N ALA A 117 -15.15 10.18 -6.59
CA ALA A 117 -15.31 9.63 -5.23
C ALA A 117 -14.10 8.92 -4.60
N SER A 118 -12.91 9.50 -4.74
CA SER A 118 -11.86 9.40 -3.71
C SER A 118 -11.52 10.82 -3.30
N ASN A 119 -11.90 11.21 -2.08
CA ASN A 119 -11.50 12.49 -1.50
C ASN A 119 -9.99 12.68 -1.72
N ALA A 120 -9.62 13.78 -2.37
CA ALA A 120 -8.24 14.13 -2.66
C ALA A 120 -7.40 13.98 -1.38
N GLY A 121 -6.47 13.01 -1.36
CA GLY A 121 -5.50 12.85 -0.27
C GLY A 121 -5.44 11.47 0.41
N GLN A 122 -6.21 10.46 0.00
CA GLN A 122 -6.08 9.09 0.54
C GLN A 122 -5.93 8.06 -0.58
N HIS A 123 -4.72 7.92 -1.12
CA HIS A 123 -4.40 6.83 -2.03
C HIS A 123 -4.24 5.53 -1.25
N CYS A 124 -4.79 4.44 -1.77
CA CYS A 124 -4.62 3.12 -1.18
C CYS A 124 -3.27 2.47 -1.59
N THR A 125 -2.86 1.44 -0.86
CA THR A 125 -1.62 0.67 -1.10
C THR A 125 -1.46 0.23 -2.56
N ALA A 126 -2.55 -0.18 -3.22
CA ALA A 126 -2.54 -0.61 -4.61
C ALA A 126 -2.31 0.53 -5.62
N GLU A 127 -2.89 1.72 -5.41
CA GLU A 127 -2.67 2.89 -6.29
C GLU A 127 -1.22 3.33 -6.27
N ILE A 128 -0.61 3.34 -5.08
CA ILE A 128 0.81 3.63 -4.91
C ILE A 128 1.64 2.59 -5.68
N ALA A 129 1.35 1.29 -5.52
CA ALA A 129 2.05 0.24 -6.24
C ALA A 129 1.93 0.35 -7.76
N ILE A 130 0.77 0.73 -8.30
CA ILE A 130 0.58 0.97 -9.74
C ILE A 130 1.52 2.07 -10.24
N ALA A 131 1.61 3.19 -9.53
CA ALA A 131 2.49 4.29 -9.91
C ALA A 131 3.98 3.91 -9.82
N LEU A 132 4.37 3.16 -8.77
CA LEU A 132 5.74 2.66 -8.64
C LEU A 132 6.13 1.75 -9.79
N LEU A 133 5.25 0.81 -10.17
CA LEU A 133 5.50 -0.09 -11.30
C LEU A 133 5.67 0.68 -12.61
N GLY A 134 4.83 1.69 -12.85
CA GLY A 134 4.96 2.58 -14.00
C GLY A 134 6.28 3.36 -14.00
N GLN A 135 6.71 3.85 -12.85
CA GLN A 135 7.99 4.57 -12.69
C GLN A 135 9.21 3.65 -12.83
N ALA A 136 9.10 2.40 -12.40
CA ALA A 136 10.11 1.36 -12.58
C ALA A 136 10.18 0.83 -14.04
N GLY A 137 9.26 1.25 -14.91
CA GLY A 137 9.20 0.83 -16.31
C GLY A 137 8.40 -0.45 -16.56
N ASP A 138 7.86 -1.08 -15.52
CA ASP A 138 7.01 -2.28 -15.65
C ASP A 138 5.56 -1.89 -15.94
N SER A 139 5.34 -1.39 -17.15
CA SER A 139 4.03 -0.96 -17.62
C SER A 139 3.00 -2.09 -17.70
N ILE A 140 3.45 -3.33 -17.91
CA ILE A 140 2.58 -4.51 -17.99
C ILE A 140 2.03 -4.83 -16.60
N ALA A 141 2.89 -4.93 -15.59
CA ALA A 141 2.45 -5.17 -14.21
C ALA A 141 1.60 -4.02 -13.69
N ALA A 142 1.98 -2.76 -13.97
CA ALA A 142 1.21 -1.58 -13.60
C ALA A 142 -0.23 -1.66 -14.14
N GLN A 143 -0.38 -1.96 -15.44
CA GLN A 143 -1.70 -2.05 -16.07
C GLN A 143 -2.50 -3.26 -15.55
N ALA A 144 -1.84 -4.40 -15.31
CA ALA A 144 -2.48 -5.58 -14.76
C ALA A 144 -3.04 -5.32 -13.35
N LEU A 145 -2.25 -4.67 -12.50
CA LEU A 145 -2.64 -4.27 -11.15
C LEU A 145 -3.77 -3.25 -11.16
N ALA A 146 -3.70 -2.23 -12.04
CA ALA A 146 -4.77 -1.26 -12.21
C ALA A 146 -6.10 -1.93 -12.60
N ASN A 147 -6.07 -2.81 -13.60
CA ASN A 147 -7.25 -3.55 -14.04
C ASN A 147 -7.81 -4.44 -12.92
N HIS A 148 -6.93 -5.04 -12.10
CA HIS A 148 -7.34 -5.87 -10.99
C HIS A 148 -7.99 -5.05 -9.87
N PHE A 149 -7.37 -3.92 -9.51
CA PHE A 149 -7.88 -2.98 -8.53
C PHE A 149 -9.24 -2.39 -8.93
N ASP A 150 -9.42 -2.02 -10.20
CA ASP A 150 -10.71 -1.54 -10.71
C ASP A 150 -11.83 -2.57 -10.55
N ARG A 151 -11.54 -3.84 -10.85
CA ARG A 151 -12.51 -4.93 -10.64
C ARG A 151 -12.84 -5.09 -9.16
N PHE A 152 -11.82 -5.12 -8.30
CA PHE A 152 -12.00 -5.21 -6.84
C PHE A 152 -12.88 -4.06 -6.31
N ARG A 153 -12.58 -2.82 -6.69
CA ARG A 153 -13.35 -1.63 -6.27
C ARG A 153 -14.80 -1.72 -6.72
N LYS A 154 -15.07 -2.11 -7.98
CA LYS A 154 -16.43 -2.31 -8.50
C LYS A 154 -17.23 -3.32 -7.67
N HIS A 155 -16.64 -4.47 -7.36
CA HIS A 155 -17.31 -5.49 -6.56
C HIS A 155 -17.47 -5.09 -5.09
N TYR A 156 -16.48 -4.41 -4.49
CA TYR A 156 -16.56 -3.90 -3.13
C TYR A 156 -17.67 -2.85 -2.97
N LEU A 157 -17.77 -1.91 -3.91
CA LEU A 157 -18.85 -0.90 -3.93
C LEU A 157 -20.22 -1.55 -4.15
N ALA A 158 -20.33 -2.51 -5.08
CA ALA A 158 -21.58 -3.26 -5.31
C ALA A 158 -22.02 -4.06 -4.07
N GLY A 159 -21.07 -4.60 -3.29
CA GLY A 159 -21.34 -5.26 -2.01
C GLY A 159 -21.79 -4.30 -0.92
N LYS A 160 -21.24 -3.07 -0.89
CA LYS A 160 -21.65 -2.03 0.08
C LYS A 160 -23.07 -1.52 -0.15
N SER A 161 -23.55 -1.46 -1.40
CA SER A 161 -24.91 -0.96 -1.72
C SER A 161 -26.05 -1.83 -1.20
N HIS A 162 -25.79 -3.02 -0.66
CA HIS A 162 -26.82 -3.92 -0.12
C HIS A 162 -26.91 -3.96 1.42
N HIS A 163 -26.12 -3.16 2.14
CA HIS A 163 -26.19 -3.04 3.60
C HIS A 163 -26.92 -1.77 4.08
N THR A 164 -27.97 -1.33 3.38
CA THR A 164 -28.99 -0.50 4.02
C THR A 164 -29.76 -1.45 4.95
N LEU A 165 -29.47 -1.39 6.25
CA LEU A 165 -30.26 -2.08 7.28
C LEU A 165 -31.74 -1.79 7.00
N ARG A 166 -32.46 -2.83 6.56
CA ARG A 166 -33.91 -2.77 6.45
C ARG A 166 -34.41 -2.65 7.88
N GLU A 167 -34.66 -1.42 8.33
CA GLU A 167 -35.35 -1.17 9.59
C GLU A 167 -36.70 -1.90 9.50
N LEU A 168 -36.79 -3.04 10.17
CA LEU A 168 -38.05 -3.73 10.39
C LEU A 168 -38.83 -2.86 11.36
N SER A 169 -39.82 -2.13 10.84
CA SER A 169 -40.77 -1.40 11.66
C SER A 169 -41.45 -2.39 12.62
N PRO A 170 -41.43 -2.16 13.95
CA PRO A 170 -42.17 -3.00 14.86
C PRO A 170 -43.67 -2.69 14.70
N SER A 171 -44.36 -3.50 13.88
CA SER A 171 -45.81 -3.57 13.95
C SER A 171 -46.18 -4.31 15.22
N ILE A 172 -46.38 -3.57 16.31
CA ILE A 172 -47.16 -4.04 17.45
C ILE A 172 -48.63 -3.89 17.07
N THR A 173 -49.31 -5.01 16.83
CA THR A 173 -50.77 -5.05 16.73
C THR A 173 -51.30 -5.54 18.08
N ALA A 174 -52.14 -4.72 18.72
CA ALA A 174 -52.99 -5.09 19.85
C ALA A 174 -54.37 -5.49 19.33
#